data_AF-A0A382G1N9-F1
#
_entry.id   AF-A0A382G1N9-F1
#
_cell.length_a   1.000
_cell.length_b   1.000
_cell.length_c   1.000
_cell.angle_alpha   90.00
_cell.angle_beta   90.00
_cell.angle_gamma   90.00
#
_symmetry.space_group_name_H-M   'P 1'
#
loop_
_entity.id
_entity.type
_entity.pdbx_description
1 polymer ?
#
loop_
_entity_poly.entity_id
_entity_poly.type
_entity_poly.pdbx_seq_one_letter_code
_entity_poly.pdbx_strand_id
1 'polypeptide(L)'
;MKKLDISPKISFSLSSFISVIFVIYFAYKAFLAYVIYKELYGSGSVDVIVALRCAFAAAMIFLTFLFFQFMRIKDLKSQRTILKGTFIGWSSICITLIIVTPNFIYFIILTGLGSIISLLSSIGLIKEINEERNSLTEKEIYLLQKLANKK
;
A
#
# COMPACT_ATOMS: atom_id res chain seq x y z
N MET A 1 -24.28 11.17 -5.23
CA MET A 1 -23.04 10.80 -5.97
C MET A 1 -22.84 9.30 -5.83
N LYS A 2 -22.58 8.59 -6.94
CA LYS A 2 -22.49 7.12 -6.99
C LYS A 2 -21.51 6.56 -5.96
N LYS A 3 -21.94 5.52 -5.23
CA LYS A 3 -21.16 4.74 -4.24
C LYS A 3 -19.91 4.16 -4.90
N LEU A 4 -18.74 4.75 -4.63
CA LEU A 4 -17.44 4.14 -4.88
C LEU A 4 -16.82 3.78 -3.53
N ASP A 5 -17.44 2.84 -2.81
CA ASP A 5 -16.81 2.25 -1.64
C ASP A 5 -15.84 1.17 -2.11
N ILE A 6 -14.58 1.57 -2.25
CA ILE A 6 -13.49 0.64 -2.48
C ILE A 6 -13.09 0.08 -1.12
N SER A 7 -13.38 -1.20 -0.89
CA SER A 7 -12.98 -1.88 0.32
C SER A 7 -11.45 -1.81 0.51
N PRO A 8 -10.94 -1.52 1.73
CA PRO A 8 -9.50 -1.47 2.01
C PRO A 8 -8.74 -2.72 1.59
N LYS A 9 -9.39 -3.90 1.66
CA LYS A 9 -8.81 -5.16 1.23
C LYS A 9 -8.40 -5.13 -0.25
N ILE A 10 -9.22 -4.51 -1.10
CA ILE A 10 -8.93 -4.36 -2.53
C ILE A 10 -7.74 -3.42 -2.72
N SER A 11 -7.70 -2.32 -1.95
CA SER A 11 -6.60 -1.36 -2.01
C SER A 11 -5.26 -1.95 -1.55
N PHE A 12 -5.27 -2.76 -0.49
CA PHE A 12 -4.06 -3.46 -0.02
C PHE A 12 -3.65 -4.57 -0.98
N SER A 13 -4.59 -5.33 -1.55
CA SER A 13 -4.29 -6.33 -2.57
C SER A 13 -3.65 -5.70 -3.81
N LEU A 14 -4.18 -4.57 -4.27
CA LEU A 14 -3.61 -3.85 -5.41
C LEU A 14 -2.22 -3.31 -5.09
N SER A 15 -2.03 -2.71 -3.90
CA SER A 15 -0.71 -2.23 -3.46
C SER A 15 0.32 -3.36 -3.36
N SER A 16 -0.10 -4.53 -2.89
CA SER A 16 0.72 -5.74 -2.88
C SER A 16 1.13 -6.16 -4.30
N PHE A 17 0.18 -6.16 -5.24
CA PHE A 17 0.46 -6.48 -6.65
C PHE A 17 1.45 -5.49 -7.28
N ILE A 18 1.26 -4.19 -7.07
CA ILE A 18 2.20 -3.16 -7.52
C ILE A 18 3.60 -3.42 -6.93
N SER A 19 3.66 -3.73 -5.63
CA SER A 19 4.92 -4.02 -4.95
C SER A 19 5.66 -5.22 -5.55
N VAL A 20 4.95 -6.29 -5.89
CA VAL A 20 5.53 -7.47 -6.57
C VAL A 20 6.10 -7.11 -7.94
N ILE A 21 5.43 -6.27 -8.73
CA ILE A 21 5.96 -5.79 -10.02
C ILE A 21 7.30 -5.07 -9.83
N PHE A 22 7.40 -4.22 -8.81
CA PHE A 22 8.67 -3.56 -8.45
C PHE A 22 9.75 -4.59 -8.08
N VAL A 23 9.43 -5.58 -7.24
CA VAL A 23 10.38 -6.64 -6.86
C VAL A 23 10.94 -7.33 -8.09
N ILE A 24 10.07 -7.80 -9.00
CA ILE A 24 10.48 -8.55 -10.20
C ILE A 24 11.40 -7.67 -11.07
N TYR A 25 11.02 -6.42 -11.30
CA TYR A 25 11.81 -5.51 -12.12
C TYR A 25 13.20 -5.22 -11.53
N PHE A 26 13.27 -4.88 -10.24
CA PHE A 26 14.54 -4.55 -9.59
C PHE A 26 15.41 -5.79 -9.41
N ALA A 27 14.84 -6.95 -9.10
CA ALA A 27 15.56 -8.21 -9.05
C ALA A 27 16.17 -8.57 -10.40
N TYR A 28 15.40 -8.43 -11.49
CA TYR A 28 15.92 -8.65 -12.85
C TYR A 28 17.07 -7.70 -13.20
N LYS A 29 16.90 -6.39 -12.93
CA LYS A 29 17.96 -5.41 -13.17
C LYS A 29 19.19 -5.62 -12.30
N ALA A 30 19.02 -6.07 -11.05
CA ALA A 30 20.12 -6.42 -10.16
C ALA A 30 20.89 -7.63 -10.68
N PHE A 31 20.17 -8.67 -11.12
CA PHE A 31 20.75 -9.88 -11.67
C PHE A 31 21.57 -9.60 -12.94
N LEU A 32 21.01 -8.84 -13.89
CA LEU A 32 21.75 -8.45 -15.10
C LEU A 32 23.02 -7.67 -14.77
N ALA A 33 22.91 -6.69 -13.86
CA ALA A 33 24.06 -5.89 -13.45
C ALA A 33 25.12 -6.75 -12.75
N TYR A 34 24.72 -7.74 -11.96
CA TYR A 34 25.62 -8.69 -11.32
C TYR A 34 26.38 -9.54 -12.34
N VAL A 35 25.68 -10.09 -13.35
CA VAL A 35 26.29 -10.91 -14.41
C VAL A 35 27.31 -10.08 -15.20
N ILE A 36 26.91 -8.88 -15.65
CA ILE A 36 27.80 -7.98 -16.41
C ILE A 36 29.03 -7.59 -15.58
N TYR A 37 28.85 -7.23 -14.31
CA TYR A 37 29.96 -6.85 -13.45
C TYR A 37 30.94 -8.00 -13.21
N LYS A 38 30.41 -9.21 -13.01
CA LYS A 38 31.21 -10.42 -12.83
C LYS A 38 32.04 -10.75 -14.06
N GLU A 39 31.52 -10.52 -15.27
CA GLU A 39 32.26 -10.70 -16.52
C GLU A 39 33.35 -9.63 -16.73
N LEU A 40 33.09 -8.38 -16.34
CA LEU A 40 34.03 -7.27 -16.58
C LEU A 40 35.16 -7.17 -15.54
N TYR A 41 34.88 -7.43 -14.27
CA TYR A 41 35.81 -7.14 -13.15
C TYR A 41 36.18 -8.37 -12.31
N GLY A 42 35.65 -9.56 -12.63
CA GLY A 42 35.90 -10.79 -11.87
C GLY A 42 35.14 -10.85 -10.53
N SER A 43 35.38 -11.91 -9.74
CA SER A 43 34.62 -12.23 -8.52
C SER A 43 35.01 -11.46 -7.26
N GLY A 44 35.75 -10.34 -7.38
CA GLY A 44 36.43 -9.69 -6.24
C GLY A 44 35.55 -8.80 -5.36
N SER A 45 34.45 -8.24 -5.88
CA SER A 45 33.58 -7.32 -5.13
C SER A 45 32.16 -7.26 -5.71
N VAL A 46 31.17 -6.87 -4.90
CA VAL A 46 29.82 -6.56 -5.38
C VAL A 46 29.74 -5.06 -5.64
N ASP A 47 29.38 -4.68 -6.87
CA ASP A 47 29.18 -3.27 -7.22
C ASP A 47 28.06 -2.63 -6.39
N VAL A 48 28.26 -1.36 -6.01
CA VAL A 48 27.32 -0.60 -5.15
C VAL A 48 25.95 -0.53 -5.81
N ILE A 49 25.89 -0.44 -7.14
CA ILE A 49 24.62 -0.33 -7.87
C ILE A 49 23.86 -1.67 -7.84
N VAL A 50 24.57 -2.80 -7.89
CA VAL A 50 23.97 -4.14 -7.71
C VAL A 50 23.40 -4.27 -6.30
N ALA A 51 24.19 -3.93 -5.29
CA ALA A 51 23.76 -3.98 -3.89
C ALA A 51 22.53 -3.11 -3.62
N LEU A 52 22.51 -1.88 -4.16
CA LEU A 52 21.39 -0.96 -3.99
C LEU A 52 20.09 -1.51 -4.62
N ARG A 53 20.16 -2.10 -5.81
CA ARG A 53 18.99 -2.71 -6.47
C ARG A 53 18.48 -3.93 -5.70
N CYS A 54 19.38 -4.75 -5.16
CA CYS A 54 19.01 -5.86 -4.27
C CYS A 54 18.34 -5.35 -2.98
N ALA A 55 18.87 -4.30 -2.36
CA ALA A 55 18.30 -3.71 -1.16
C ALA A 55 16.89 -3.15 -1.41
N PHE A 56 16.69 -2.45 -2.54
CA PHE A 56 15.36 -2.00 -2.97
C PHE A 56 14.39 -3.17 -3.19
N ALA A 57 14.82 -4.24 -3.87
CA ALA A 57 13.99 -5.42 -4.06
C ALA A 57 13.60 -6.07 -2.72
N ALA A 58 14.54 -6.20 -1.78
CA ALA A 58 14.28 -6.74 -0.44
C ALA A 58 13.28 -5.87 0.34
N ALA A 59 13.42 -4.54 0.29
CA ALA A 59 12.48 -3.60 0.92
C ALA A 59 11.07 -3.74 0.34
N MET A 60 10.95 -3.91 -0.98
CA MET A 60 9.66 -4.13 -1.63
C MET A 60 9.04 -5.51 -1.31
N ILE A 61 9.86 -6.54 -1.14
CA ILE A 61 9.39 -7.85 -0.63
C ILE A 61 8.79 -7.67 0.77
N PHE A 62 9.51 -6.99 1.66
CA PHE A 62 9.02 -6.71 3.01
C PHE A 62 7.70 -5.91 2.99
N LEU A 63 7.61 -4.88 2.14
CA LEU A 63 6.39 -4.09 1.96
C LEU A 63 5.21 -4.93 1.47
N THR A 64 5.47 -5.88 0.56
CA THR A 64 4.46 -6.84 0.07
C THR A 64 3.89 -7.66 1.23
N PHE A 65 4.75 -8.19 2.10
CA PHE A 65 4.32 -8.92 3.30
C PHE A 65 3.51 -8.05 4.26
N LEU A 66 3.89 -6.78 4.44
CA LEU A 66 3.11 -5.85 5.27
C LEU A 66 1.70 -5.63 4.72
N PHE A 67 1.54 -5.43 3.41
CA PHE A 67 0.20 -5.32 2.80
C PHE A 67 -0.64 -6.58 3.03
N PHE A 68 -0.04 -7.77 2.96
CA PHE A 68 -0.73 -9.01 3.33
C PHE A 68 -1.19 -9.03 4.79
N GLN A 69 -0.37 -8.54 5.72
CA GLN A 69 -0.77 -8.44 7.13
C GLN A 69 -1.90 -7.42 7.34
N PHE A 70 -1.83 -6.26 6.67
CA PHE A 70 -2.84 -5.21 6.80
C PHE A 70 -4.23 -5.66 6.32
N MET A 71 -4.32 -6.55 5.33
CA MET A 71 -5.59 -7.15 4.91
C MET A 71 -6.29 -7.94 6.02
N ARG A 72 -5.56 -8.43 7.03
CA ARG A 72 -6.12 -9.22 8.14
C ARG A 72 -6.63 -8.38 9.31
N ILE A 73 -6.30 -7.09 9.36
CA ILE A 73 -6.74 -6.18 10.43
C ILE A 73 -8.23 -5.91 10.25
N LYS A 74 -9.02 -6.05 11.32
CA LYS A 74 -10.47 -5.79 11.31
C LYS A 74 -10.86 -4.39 11.77
N ASP A 75 -9.99 -3.71 12.52
CA ASP A 75 -10.27 -2.38 13.05
C ASP A 75 -10.26 -1.31 11.96
N LEU A 76 -11.39 -0.62 11.78
CA LEU A 76 -11.58 0.41 10.75
C LEU A 76 -10.66 1.62 10.98
N LYS A 77 -10.44 2.04 12.23
CA LYS A 77 -9.59 3.21 12.53
C LYS A 77 -8.12 2.94 12.21
N SER A 78 -7.64 1.74 12.51
CA SER A 78 -6.31 1.25 12.13
C SER A 78 -6.16 1.12 10.62
N GLN A 79 -7.12 0.48 9.93
CA GLN A 79 -7.12 0.39 8.46
C GLN A 79 -7.01 1.76 7.80
N ARG A 80 -7.78 2.76 8.27
CA ARG A 80 -7.69 4.14 7.77
C ARG A 80 -6.29 4.74 7.94
N THR A 81 -5.69 4.55 9.12
CA THR A 81 -4.38 5.11 9.44
C THR A 81 -3.30 4.51 8.53
N ILE A 82 -3.33 3.19 8.36
CA ILE A 82 -2.43 2.45 7.47
C ILE A 82 -2.61 2.89 6.02
N LEU A 83 -3.85 3.08 5.59
CA LEU A 83 -4.16 3.44 4.22
C LEU A 83 -3.74 4.88 3.88
N LYS A 84 -3.83 5.81 4.84
CA LYS A 84 -3.21 7.13 4.73
C LYS A 84 -1.69 7.05 4.61
N GLY A 85 -1.04 6.22 5.42
CA GLY A 85 0.40 5.97 5.30
C GLY A 85 0.78 5.39 3.93
N THR A 86 -0.04 4.46 3.43
CA THR A 86 0.13 3.84 2.10
C THR A 86 -0.03 4.88 0.97
N PHE A 87 -1.01 5.77 1.09
CA PHE A 87 -1.18 6.90 0.16
C PHE A 87 0.05 7.80 0.10
N ILE A 88 0.57 8.19 1.27
CA ILE A 88 1.78 9.02 1.37
C ILE A 88 2.98 8.29 0.75
N GLY A 89 3.15 6.99 1.04
CA GLY A 89 4.22 6.17 0.48
C GLY A 89 4.18 6.12 -1.05
N TRP A 90 3.03 5.77 -1.65
CA TRP A 90 2.90 5.72 -3.10
C TRP A 90 3.03 7.09 -3.77
N SER A 91 2.48 8.13 -3.14
CA SER A 91 2.61 9.51 -3.64
C SER A 91 4.07 9.97 -3.65
N SER A 92 4.81 9.69 -2.58
CA SER A 92 6.24 10.00 -2.50
C SER A 92 7.03 9.29 -3.60
N ILE A 93 6.80 7.99 -3.80
CA ILE A 93 7.49 7.22 -4.85
C ILE A 93 7.14 7.78 -6.24
N CYS A 94 5.87 8.10 -6.48
CA CYS A 94 5.41 8.69 -7.74
C CYS A 94 6.13 10.02 -8.04
N ILE A 95 6.19 10.93 -7.05
CA ILE A 95 6.87 12.22 -7.18
C ILE A 95 8.37 12.02 -7.43
N THR A 96 9.03 11.13 -6.69
CA THR A 96 10.45 10.82 -6.90
C THR A 96 10.71 10.28 -8.30
N LEU A 97 9.85 9.38 -8.82
CA LEU A 97 9.99 8.85 -10.18
C LEU A 97 9.85 9.93 -11.25
N ILE A 98 8.92 10.87 -11.08
CA ILE A 98 8.73 11.99 -12.01
C ILE A 98 9.99 12.87 -12.07
N ILE A 99 10.60 13.16 -10.93
CA ILE A 99 11.77 14.05 -10.85
C ILE A 99 13.05 13.34 -11.31
N VAL A 100 13.32 12.13 -10.80
CA VAL A 100 14.61 11.45 -10.97
C VAL A 100 14.67 10.69 -12.29
N THR A 101 13.57 10.10 -12.74
CA THR A 101 13.59 9.25 -13.94
C THR A 101 12.25 9.24 -14.68
N PRO A 102 11.91 10.34 -15.38
CA PRO A 102 10.62 10.52 -16.04
C PRO A 102 10.34 9.49 -17.15
N ASN A 103 11.40 8.86 -17.67
CA ASN A 103 11.29 7.81 -18.70
C ASN A 103 10.57 6.54 -18.21
N PHE A 104 10.46 6.32 -16.89
CA PHE A 104 9.72 5.19 -16.32
C PHE A 104 8.21 5.45 -16.21
N ILE A 105 7.59 5.85 -17.33
CA ILE A 105 6.19 6.26 -17.41
C ILE A 105 5.24 5.19 -16.84
N TYR A 106 5.49 3.91 -17.16
CA TYR A 106 4.67 2.80 -16.63
C TYR A 106 4.67 2.72 -15.11
N PHE A 107 5.83 2.92 -14.46
CA PHE A 107 5.94 2.92 -13.00
C PHE A 107 5.31 4.17 -12.38
N ILE A 108 5.41 5.31 -13.05
CA ILE A 108 4.75 6.55 -12.61
C ILE A 108 3.22 6.37 -12.64
N ILE A 109 2.66 5.82 -13.72
CA ILE A 109 1.22 5.56 -13.83
C ILE A 109 0.79 4.54 -12.76
N LEU A 110 1.56 3.46 -12.57
CA LEU A 110 1.24 2.40 -11.63
C LEU A 110 1.22 2.90 -10.18
N THR A 111 2.24 3.66 -9.78
CA THR A 111 2.33 4.24 -8.43
C THR A 111 1.29 5.35 -8.22
N GLY A 112 1.00 6.14 -9.25
CA GLY A 112 -0.10 7.11 -9.25
C GLY A 112 -1.47 6.44 -9.05
N LEU A 113 -1.76 5.35 -9.76
CA LEU A 113 -2.98 4.57 -9.58
C LEU A 113 -3.08 3.98 -8.16
N GLY A 114 -1.98 3.41 -7.64
CA GLY A 114 -1.92 2.90 -6.27
C GLY A 114 -2.21 3.99 -5.23
N SER A 115 -1.70 5.20 -5.46
CA SER A 115 -1.97 6.37 -4.62
C SER A 115 -3.45 6.79 -4.66
N ILE A 116 -4.03 6.98 -5.85
CA ILE A 116 -5.43 7.38 -6.02
C ILE A 116 -6.38 6.37 -5.36
N ILE A 117 -6.16 5.07 -5.58
CA ILE A 117 -7.02 4.02 -5.04
C ILE A 117 -6.92 3.96 -3.51
N SER A 118 -5.72 4.15 -2.95
CA SER A 118 -5.52 4.25 -1.49
C SER A 118 -6.26 5.46 -0.90
N LEU A 119 -6.25 6.60 -1.59
CA LEU A 119 -6.96 7.80 -1.15
C LEU A 119 -8.47 7.61 -1.18
N LEU A 120 -9.01 7.07 -2.29
CA LEU A 120 -10.44 6.79 -2.43
C LEU A 120 -10.93 5.83 -1.36
N SER A 121 -10.19 4.74 -1.12
CA SER A 121 -10.53 3.77 -0.09
C SER A 121 -10.44 4.37 1.32
N SER A 122 -9.50 5.30 1.57
CA SER A 122 -9.43 6.01 2.86
C SER A 122 -10.60 6.97 3.07
N ILE A 123 -11.16 7.56 2.01
CA ILE A 123 -12.34 8.41 2.09
C ILE A 123 -13.61 7.58 2.30
N GLY A 124 -13.71 6.41 1.64
CA GLY A 124 -14.79 5.45 1.89
C GLY A 124 -14.88 5.06 3.36
N LEU A 125 -13.73 4.73 3.97
CA LEU A 125 -13.68 4.37 5.39
C LEU A 125 -14.10 5.48 6.36
N ILE A 126 -13.94 6.75 5.99
CA ILE A 126 -14.41 7.86 6.82
C ILE A 126 -15.94 7.86 6.93
N LYS A 127 -16.61 7.52 5.82
CA LYS A 127 -18.07 7.45 5.80
C LYS A 127 -18.55 6.28 6.64
N GLU A 128 -17.93 5.11 6.47
CA GLU A 128 -18.26 3.89 7.22
C GLU A 128 -18.09 4.09 8.74
N ILE A 129 -16.98 4.71 9.17
CA ILE A 129 -16.76 5.04 10.60
C ILE A 129 -17.80 6.04 11.12
N ASN A 130 -18.19 7.04 10.32
CA ASN A 130 -19.20 8.01 10.74
C ASN A 130 -20.61 7.40 10.80
N GLU A 131 -20.93 6.46 9.91
CA GLU A 131 -22.18 5.72 9.94
C GLU A 131 -22.24 4.80 11.17
N GLU A 132 -21.17 4.04 11.45
CA GLU A 132 -21.08 3.17 12.64
C GLU A 132 -21.18 3.98 13.94
N ARG A 133 -20.59 5.18 13.99
CA ARG A 133 -20.69 6.08 15.15
C ARG A 133 -22.10 6.64 15.35
N ASN A 134 -22.86 6.85 14.27
CA ASN A 134 -24.20 7.40 14.32
C ASN A 134 -25.28 6.30 14.54
N SER A 135 -24.96 5.04 14.25
CA SER A 135 -25.82 3.89 14.58
C SER A 135 -25.64 3.49 16.04
N LEU A 136 -26.72 3.45 16.81
CA LEU A 136 -26.71 2.90 18.16
C LEU A 136 -26.41 1.41 18.12
N THR A 137 -25.48 0.96 18.97
CA THR A 137 -25.13 -0.45 19.09
C THR A 137 -26.33 -1.23 19.64
N GLU A 138 -26.52 -2.50 19.28
CA GLU A 138 -27.63 -3.32 19.82
C GLU A 138 -27.71 -3.31 21.35
N LYS A 139 -26.56 -3.26 22.05
CA LYS A 139 -26.50 -3.09 23.50
C LYS A 139 -27.04 -1.74 23.96
N GLU A 140 -26.74 -0.67 23.26
CA GLU A 140 -27.21 0.68 23.57
C GLU A 140 -28.71 0.78 23.29
N ILE A 141 -29.20 0.21 22.19
CA ILE A 141 -30.62 0.08 21.87
C ILE A 141 -31.35 -0.73 22.96
N TYR A 142 -30.78 -1.86 23.37
CA TYR A 142 -31.34 -2.69 24.44
C TYR A 142 -31.37 -1.96 25.79
N LEU A 143 -30.31 -1.22 26.13
CA LEU A 143 -30.27 -0.40 27.34
C LEU A 143 -31.27 0.76 27.29
N LEU A 144 -31.42 1.41 26.13
CA LEU A 144 -32.42 2.45 25.90
C LEU A 144 -33.84 1.90 26.01
N GLN A 145 -34.12 0.72 25.44
CA GLN A 145 -35.41 0.04 25.58
C GLN A 145 -35.69 -0.34 27.04
N LYS A 146 -34.69 -0.82 27.77
CA LYS A 146 -34.81 -1.15 29.19
C LYS A 146 -35.01 0.09 30.08
N LEU A 147 -34.42 1.23 29.73
CA LEU A 147 -34.64 2.52 30.38
C LEU A 147 -36.03 3.08 30.06
N ALA A 148 -36.49 2.94 28.82
CA ALA A 148 -37.81 3.37 28.38
C ALA A 148 -38.96 2.55 29.00
N ASN A 149 -38.78 1.24 29.16
CA ASN A 149 -39.72 0.34 29.84
C ASN A 149 -39.65 0.43 31.38
N LYS A 150 -38.79 1.28 31.95
CA LYS A 150 -38.65 1.49 33.39
C LYS A 150 -39.52 2.65 33.91
N LYS A 151 -40.67 2.91 33.27
CA LYS A 151 -41.69 3.85 33.74
C LYS A 151 -42.80 3.12 34.46
#